data_AF-A0AAU8RJM6-F1
#
_entry.id   AF-A0AAU8RJM6-F1
#
_cell.length_a   1.000
_cell.length_b   1.000
_cell.length_c   1.000
_cell.angle_alpha   90.00
_cell.angle_beta   90.00
_cell.angle_gamma   90.00
#
_symmetry.space_group_name_H-M   'P 1'
#
loop_
_entity.id
_entity.type
_entity.pdbx_description
1 polymer ?
#
loop_
_entity_poly.entity_id
_entity_poly.type
_entity_poly.pdbx_seq_one_letter_code
_entity_poly.pdbx_strand_id
1 'polypeptide(L)'
;MLAIKYLLNVLLFILVFNACSTPVTPLFNGKDLSGWHTDVPAKDSILNAPNSFVVRDGILVSLGAPRGHLITNKTYKNYRLTVEYRFTKEAGNCGILVHASTPRALYAMFPKSMEVQMEHENAGDFWCIQMDITTDNMISRRGPKEEWGVVEGKARRIKNLTEGSEHALGEWNTMVIECFQDKIKVWVNGDFVNYGYNADETSGQIAIQAEGAEVAFKTLDLTPISRLSK
;
A
#
# COMPACT_ATOMS: atom_id res chain seq x y z
N MET A 1 -6.03 -45.80 66.45
CA MET A 1 -5.72 -44.35 66.38
C MET A 1 -4.47 -44.19 65.52
N LEU A 2 -4.61 -43.93 64.22
CA LEU A 2 -3.66 -43.21 63.34
C LEU A 2 -4.23 -43.28 61.90
N ALA A 3 -4.63 -42.14 61.35
CA ALA A 3 -5.08 -42.00 59.97
C ALA A 3 -3.95 -41.41 59.13
N ILE A 4 -3.52 -42.13 58.09
CA ILE A 4 -2.50 -41.66 57.12
C ILE A 4 -3.24 -40.86 56.03
N LYS A 5 -3.03 -39.54 55.99
CA LYS A 5 -3.46 -38.66 54.90
C LYS A 5 -2.36 -38.61 53.84
N TYR A 6 -2.62 -39.17 52.66
CA TYR A 6 -1.79 -38.94 51.48
C TYR A 6 -2.16 -37.59 50.86
N LEU A 7 -1.21 -36.64 50.89
CA LEU A 7 -1.34 -35.35 50.22
C LEU A 7 -0.88 -35.52 48.76
N LEU A 8 -1.82 -35.50 47.82
CA LEU A 8 -1.54 -35.54 46.39
C LEU A 8 -1.12 -34.12 45.95
N ASN A 9 0.17 -33.87 45.75
CA ASN A 9 0.67 -32.64 45.13
C ASN A 9 0.52 -32.75 43.61
N VAL A 10 -0.56 -32.16 43.07
CA VAL A 10 -0.71 -31.97 41.62
C VAL A 10 0.00 -30.67 41.25
N LEU A 11 1.18 -30.78 40.63
CA LEU A 11 1.92 -29.65 40.09
C LEU A 11 1.27 -29.22 38.76
N LEU A 12 0.54 -28.11 38.76
CA LEU A 12 -0.07 -27.54 37.56
C LEU A 12 1.01 -26.78 36.75
N PHE A 13 1.48 -27.38 35.67
CA PHE A 13 2.40 -26.73 34.72
C PHE A 13 1.59 -25.76 33.85
N ILE A 14 1.68 -24.46 34.14
CA ILE A 14 1.08 -23.41 33.30
C ILE A 14 1.98 -23.22 32.08
N LEU A 15 1.55 -23.77 30.93
CA LEU A 15 2.11 -23.46 29.62
C LEU A 15 1.73 -22.03 29.25
N VAL A 16 2.65 -21.09 29.51
CA VAL A 16 2.56 -19.72 28.98
C VAL A 16 2.86 -19.77 27.49
N PHE A 17 1.82 -19.84 26.66
CA PHE A 17 1.95 -19.59 25.23
C PHE A 17 2.29 -18.11 25.04
N ASN A 18 3.58 -17.82 24.84
CA ASN A 18 3.99 -16.54 24.29
C ASN A 18 3.46 -16.48 22.85
N ALA A 19 2.33 -15.80 22.65
CA ALA A 19 1.90 -15.38 21.34
C ALA A 19 2.97 -14.41 20.82
N CYS A 20 3.89 -14.93 20.00
CA CYS A 20 4.91 -14.12 19.34
C CYS A 20 4.17 -13.18 18.37
N SER A 21 3.95 -11.93 18.78
CA SER A 21 3.40 -10.91 17.90
C SER A 21 4.43 -10.61 16.82
N THR A 22 4.06 -10.74 15.56
CA THR A 22 4.92 -10.35 14.45
C THR A 22 5.30 -8.87 14.59
N PRO A 23 6.59 -8.51 14.55
CA PRO A 23 6.99 -7.11 14.74
C PRO A 23 6.47 -6.25 13.59
N VAL A 24 5.86 -5.12 13.96
CA VAL A 24 5.43 -4.06 13.04
C VAL A 24 6.60 -3.08 12.86
N THR A 25 6.90 -2.72 11.61
CA THR A 25 7.95 -1.75 11.26
C THR A 25 7.32 -0.51 10.63
N PRO A 26 7.35 0.66 11.28
CA PRO A 26 6.90 1.89 10.65
C PRO A 26 7.87 2.28 9.53
N LEU A 27 7.35 2.53 8.33
CA LEU A 27 8.13 2.99 7.19
C LEU A 27 8.40 4.50 7.26
N PHE A 28 7.60 5.25 8.01
CA PHE A 28 7.79 6.67 8.27
C PHE A 28 8.11 6.90 9.75
N ASN A 29 9.14 7.69 10.03
CA ASN A 29 9.68 7.87 11.38
C ASN A 29 9.02 9.02 12.18
N GLY A 30 8.04 9.72 11.60
CA GLY A 30 7.36 10.85 12.23
C GLY A 30 8.19 12.14 12.31
N LYS A 31 9.35 12.22 11.67
CA LYS A 31 10.29 13.35 11.78
C LYS A 31 10.75 13.87 10.42
N ASP A 32 11.20 12.98 9.56
CA ASP A 32 11.80 13.30 8.27
C ASP A 32 11.64 12.13 7.27
N LEU A 33 12.15 12.32 6.06
CA LEU A 33 12.06 11.33 4.98
C LEU A 33 13.21 10.33 4.99
N SER A 34 13.90 10.13 6.11
CA SER A 34 14.97 9.12 6.20
C SER A 34 14.43 7.74 5.85
N GLY A 35 15.17 7.03 4.98
CA GLY A 35 14.73 5.75 4.42
C GLY A 35 13.95 5.88 3.12
N TRP A 36 13.76 7.09 2.61
CA TRP A 36 13.10 7.40 1.34
C TRP A 36 13.97 8.29 0.45
N HIS A 37 13.63 8.33 -0.83
CA HIS A 37 14.11 9.33 -1.79
C HIS A 37 12.94 9.78 -2.69
N THR A 38 13.04 10.98 -3.25
CA THR A 38 12.02 11.52 -4.16
C THR A 38 12.44 11.34 -5.62
N ASP A 39 11.53 10.89 -6.47
CA ASP A 39 11.64 10.98 -7.93
C ASP A 39 10.54 11.89 -8.46
N VAL A 40 10.92 13.12 -8.82
CA VAL A 40 10.00 14.21 -9.19
C VAL A 40 10.54 14.86 -10.48
N PRO A 41 10.00 14.52 -11.67
CA PRO A 41 10.54 14.96 -12.95
C PRO A 41 10.72 16.48 -13.09
N ALA A 42 9.84 17.27 -12.46
CA ALA A 42 9.94 18.73 -12.49
C ALA A 42 11.26 19.27 -11.89
N LYS A 43 11.87 18.53 -10.95
CA LYS A 43 13.15 18.93 -10.32
C LYS A 43 14.35 18.80 -11.24
N ASP A 44 14.23 18.09 -12.36
CA ASP A 44 15.32 17.92 -13.33
C ASP A 44 15.54 19.19 -14.17
N SER A 45 14.49 19.97 -14.39
CA SER A 45 14.50 21.13 -15.31
C SER A 45 14.17 22.46 -14.63
N ILE A 46 13.54 22.45 -13.45
CA ILE A 46 13.17 23.66 -12.72
C ILE A 46 14.07 23.78 -11.49
N LEU A 47 14.99 24.74 -11.55
CA LEU A 47 15.82 25.11 -10.41
C LEU A 47 14.93 25.51 -9.23
N ASN A 48 15.19 24.92 -8.05
CA ASN A 48 14.41 25.15 -6.83
C ASN A 48 12.90 24.78 -6.93
N ALA A 49 12.53 23.83 -7.79
CA ALA A 49 11.17 23.29 -7.78
C ALA A 49 10.73 22.89 -6.36
N PRO A 50 9.49 23.22 -5.95
CA PRO A 50 9.01 22.92 -4.62
C PRO A 50 8.98 21.41 -4.36
N ASN A 51 9.06 21.04 -3.09
CA ASN A 51 8.93 19.64 -2.69
C ASN A 51 7.51 19.15 -2.92
N SER A 52 7.37 17.93 -3.43
CA SER A 52 6.08 17.23 -3.53
C SER A 52 5.69 16.55 -2.23
N PHE A 53 6.66 16.29 -1.34
CA PHE A 53 6.46 15.57 -0.09
C PHE A 53 7.11 16.34 1.05
N VAL A 54 6.38 16.49 2.15
CA VAL A 54 6.84 17.21 3.34
C VAL A 54 6.43 16.47 4.61
N VAL A 55 7.09 16.78 5.72
CA VAL A 55 6.62 16.40 7.04
C VAL A 55 6.00 17.63 7.70
N ARG A 56 4.75 17.51 8.14
CA ARG A 56 4.02 18.57 8.84
C ARG A 56 3.45 17.98 10.12
N ASP A 57 3.85 18.51 11.27
CA ASP A 57 3.37 18.08 12.59
C ASP A 57 3.52 16.56 12.84
N GLY A 58 4.63 15.99 12.39
CA GLY A 58 4.92 14.57 12.51
C GLY A 58 4.12 13.66 11.58
N ILE A 59 3.40 14.22 10.60
CA ILE A 59 2.61 13.53 9.58
C ILE A 59 3.31 13.69 8.23
N LEU A 60 3.39 12.60 7.46
CA LEU A 60 3.84 12.66 6.07
C LEU A 60 2.73 13.25 5.21
N VAL A 61 3.04 14.24 4.38
CA VAL A 61 2.09 14.88 3.47
C VAL A 61 2.62 14.82 2.05
N SER A 62 1.84 14.22 1.15
CA SER A 62 1.96 14.41 -0.30
C SER A 62 1.21 15.68 -0.66
N LEU A 63 1.87 16.63 -1.31
CA LEU A 63 1.29 17.92 -1.70
C LEU A 63 0.59 17.87 -3.07
N GLY A 64 0.62 16.72 -3.75
CA GLY A 64 0.01 16.52 -5.06
C GLY A 64 0.77 17.17 -6.24
N ALA A 65 1.48 18.27 -6.00
CA ALA A 65 2.27 18.96 -7.01
C ALA A 65 3.62 19.48 -6.45
N PRO A 66 4.71 19.44 -7.23
CA PRO A 66 4.83 18.84 -8.56
C PRO A 66 4.63 17.31 -8.51
N ARG A 67 4.21 16.71 -9.62
CA ARG A 67 3.93 15.26 -9.65
C ARG A 67 5.20 14.44 -9.55
N GLY A 68 5.10 13.28 -8.92
CA GLY A 68 6.22 12.37 -8.71
C GLY A 68 5.95 11.40 -7.58
N HIS A 69 7.02 10.82 -7.06
CA HIS A 69 6.94 9.72 -6.10
C HIS A 69 7.92 9.89 -4.95
N LEU A 70 7.51 9.48 -3.75
CA LEU A 70 8.37 9.24 -2.61
C LEU A 70 8.57 7.72 -2.52
N ILE A 71 9.81 7.25 -2.67
CA ILE A 71 10.13 5.84 -2.88
C ILE A 71 11.00 5.33 -1.73
N THR A 72 10.67 4.18 -1.15
CA THR A 72 11.49 3.56 -0.11
C THR A 72 12.88 3.22 -0.64
N ASN A 73 13.93 3.42 0.14
CA ASN A 73 15.30 3.02 -0.24
C ASN A 73 15.47 1.49 -0.29
N LYS A 74 14.64 0.76 0.47
CA LYS A 74 14.66 -0.71 0.55
C LYS A 74 13.59 -1.33 -0.35
N THR A 75 13.83 -2.57 -0.74
CA THR A 75 12.84 -3.45 -1.37
C THR A 75 12.19 -4.37 -0.35
N TYR A 76 10.94 -4.73 -0.60
CA TYR A 76 10.11 -5.56 0.27
C TYR A 76 9.40 -6.66 -0.52
N LYS A 77 9.09 -7.74 0.19
CA LYS A 77 8.26 -8.87 -0.28
C LYS A 77 7.55 -9.49 0.91
N ASN A 78 6.45 -10.20 0.68
CA ASN A 78 5.74 -10.95 1.71
C ASN A 78 5.42 -10.11 2.95
N TYR A 79 4.64 -9.06 2.75
CA TYR A 79 4.27 -8.12 3.80
C TYR A 79 2.79 -7.76 3.75
N ARG A 80 2.28 -7.36 4.90
CA ARG A 80 1.09 -6.53 5.05
C ARG A 80 1.55 -5.09 5.27
N LEU A 81 1.01 -4.16 4.48
CA LEU A 81 1.16 -2.73 4.65
C LEU A 81 -0.17 -2.15 5.13
N THR A 82 -0.16 -1.45 6.25
CA THR A 82 -1.31 -0.68 6.74
C THR A 82 -1.05 0.81 6.53
N VAL A 83 -1.98 1.47 5.86
CA VAL A 83 -1.90 2.89 5.49
C VAL A 83 -3.11 3.62 6.04
N GLU A 84 -2.91 4.60 6.91
CA GLU A 84 -3.96 5.56 7.28
C GLU A 84 -3.75 6.85 6.50
N TYR A 85 -4.72 7.24 5.67
CA TYR A 85 -4.62 8.40 4.80
C TYR A 85 -5.89 9.26 4.80
N ARG A 86 -5.76 10.52 4.38
CA ARG A 86 -6.90 11.38 4.03
C ARG A 86 -6.54 12.45 3.03
N PHE A 87 -7.48 12.79 2.16
CA PHE A 87 -7.45 14.04 1.41
C PHE A 87 -7.72 15.21 2.36
N THR A 88 -6.88 16.24 2.33
CA THR A 88 -6.90 17.29 3.36
C THR A 88 -7.74 18.51 2.99
N LYS A 89 -8.06 18.68 1.71
CA LYS A 89 -8.75 19.87 1.17
C LYS A 89 -9.83 19.50 0.17
N GLU A 90 -9.42 18.83 -0.90
CA GLU A 90 -10.27 18.47 -2.03
C GLU A 90 -10.07 16.99 -2.39
N ALA A 91 -11.10 16.40 -2.99
CA ALA A 91 -10.98 15.09 -3.59
C ALA A 91 -9.95 15.13 -4.73
N GLY A 92 -9.25 14.02 -4.95
CA GLY A 92 -8.30 13.93 -6.05
C GLY A 92 -7.65 12.56 -6.12
N ASN A 93 -6.41 12.54 -6.61
CA ASN A 93 -5.68 11.31 -6.87
C ASN A 93 -4.37 11.22 -6.06
N CYS A 94 -4.05 9.99 -5.68
CA CYS A 94 -2.86 9.53 -5.02
C CYS A 94 -2.81 7.99 -5.17
N GLY A 95 -1.73 7.35 -4.71
CA GLY A 95 -1.63 5.90 -4.79
C GLY A 95 -0.47 5.35 -3.97
N ILE A 96 -0.60 4.06 -3.60
CA ILE A 96 0.50 3.25 -3.12
C ILE A 96 0.94 2.34 -4.25
N LEU A 97 2.17 2.53 -4.72
CA LEU A 97 2.78 1.73 -5.77
C LEU A 97 3.60 0.62 -5.10
N VAL A 98 3.11 -0.60 -5.18
CA VAL A 98 3.83 -1.79 -4.68
C VAL A 98 4.64 -2.42 -5.80
N HIS A 99 5.71 -3.12 -5.40
CA HIS A 99 6.67 -3.72 -6.34
C HIS A 99 7.31 -2.70 -7.29
N ALA A 100 7.46 -1.45 -6.82
CA ALA A 100 8.09 -0.39 -7.58
C ALA A 100 9.55 -0.73 -7.90
N SER A 101 9.95 -0.48 -9.14
CA SER A 101 11.30 -0.77 -9.64
C SER A 101 11.80 0.33 -10.57
N THR A 102 11.86 0.09 -11.88
CA THR A 102 12.40 1.02 -12.88
C THR A 102 11.72 2.38 -12.78
N PRO A 103 12.42 3.45 -12.37
CA PRO A 103 11.84 4.79 -12.29
C PRO A 103 11.39 5.28 -13.66
N ARG A 104 10.32 6.08 -13.69
CA ARG A 104 9.84 6.77 -14.90
C ARG A 104 9.58 5.87 -16.12
N ALA A 105 9.27 4.59 -15.89
CA ALA A 105 9.01 3.59 -16.92
C ALA A 105 7.74 3.86 -17.74
N LEU A 106 6.80 4.67 -17.24
CA LEU A 106 5.63 5.11 -17.98
C LEU A 106 5.44 6.63 -17.86
N TYR A 107 5.11 7.28 -18.98
CA TYR A 107 4.93 8.74 -19.10
C TYR A 107 6.08 9.59 -18.58
N ALA A 108 7.30 9.03 -18.55
CA ALA A 108 8.47 9.64 -17.94
C ALA A 108 8.26 10.08 -16.46
N MET A 109 7.29 9.47 -15.76
CA MET A 109 6.89 9.88 -14.40
C MET A 109 6.66 8.69 -13.48
N PHE A 110 5.91 7.68 -13.93
CA PHE A 110 5.54 6.54 -13.09
C PHE A 110 6.63 5.47 -13.08
N PRO A 111 7.03 4.95 -11.91
CA PRO A 111 7.89 3.78 -11.85
C PRO A 111 7.12 2.53 -12.32
N LYS A 112 7.82 1.56 -12.91
CA LYS A 112 7.27 0.22 -13.13
C LYS A 112 6.79 -0.33 -11.78
N SER A 113 5.51 -0.66 -11.66
CA SER A 113 4.86 -1.01 -10.39
C SER A 113 3.41 -1.48 -10.58
N MET A 114 2.85 -2.05 -9.51
CA MET A 114 1.40 -2.19 -9.36
C MET A 114 0.94 -1.06 -8.46
N GLU A 115 0.11 -0.17 -8.99
CA GLU A 115 -0.51 0.87 -8.18
C GLU A 115 -1.80 0.33 -7.56
N VAL A 116 -1.88 0.43 -6.24
CA VAL A 116 -3.11 0.35 -5.47
C VAL A 116 -3.64 1.76 -5.33
N GLN A 117 -4.67 2.06 -6.12
CA GLN A 117 -5.20 3.40 -6.33
C GLN A 117 -5.76 3.99 -5.02
N MET A 118 -5.60 5.30 -4.85
CA MET A 118 -6.24 6.06 -3.77
C MET A 118 -7.05 7.26 -4.30
N GLU A 119 -7.31 7.31 -5.60
CA GLU A 119 -8.28 8.24 -6.20
C GLU A 119 -9.64 8.14 -5.51
N HIS A 120 -10.20 9.30 -5.14
CA HIS A 120 -11.49 9.38 -4.47
C HIS A 120 -12.59 8.63 -5.26
N GLU A 121 -13.41 7.87 -4.54
CA GLU A 121 -14.44 6.94 -5.02
C GLU A 121 -13.90 5.69 -5.74
N ASN A 122 -12.59 5.56 -5.89
CA ASN A 122 -11.94 4.49 -6.66
C ASN A 122 -10.78 3.83 -5.89
N ALA A 123 -10.74 4.00 -4.57
CA ALA A 123 -9.69 3.44 -3.74
C ALA A 123 -9.64 1.89 -3.83
N GLY A 124 -8.43 1.36 -4.04
CA GLY A 124 -8.19 -0.07 -4.17
C GLY A 124 -8.27 -0.62 -5.59
N ASP A 125 -8.56 0.21 -6.60
CA ASP A 125 -8.35 -0.17 -8.00
C ASP A 125 -6.88 -0.55 -8.23
N PHE A 126 -6.65 -1.46 -9.18
CA PHE A 126 -5.29 -1.72 -9.65
C PHE A 126 -5.00 -0.94 -10.92
N TRP A 127 -3.84 -0.31 -10.97
CA TRP A 127 -3.26 0.23 -12.19
C TRP A 127 -1.98 -0.51 -12.54
N CYS A 128 -2.03 -1.20 -13.67
CA CYS A 128 -0.91 -1.95 -14.23
C CYS A 128 0.09 -0.99 -14.90
N ILE A 129 1.28 -0.79 -14.31
CA ILE A 129 2.31 0.13 -14.83
C ILE A 129 3.55 -0.66 -15.20
N GLN A 130 3.71 -0.99 -16.48
CA GLN A 130 4.83 -1.80 -17.01
C GLN A 130 4.99 -3.19 -16.36
N MET A 131 3.95 -3.64 -15.66
CA MET A 131 3.75 -4.99 -15.13
C MET A 131 2.26 -5.28 -15.10
N ASP A 132 1.89 -6.56 -15.13
CA ASP A 132 0.50 -7.01 -15.11
C ASP A 132 0.13 -7.84 -13.87
N ILE A 133 -1.17 -7.98 -13.65
CA ILE A 133 -1.78 -8.85 -12.64
C ILE A 133 -3.11 -9.38 -13.16
N THR A 134 -3.45 -10.61 -12.77
CA THR A 134 -4.77 -11.20 -13.06
C THR A 134 -5.70 -10.99 -11.88
N THR A 135 -6.97 -10.69 -12.15
CA THR A 135 -8.03 -10.73 -11.14
C THR A 135 -9.20 -11.56 -11.65
N ASP A 136 -10.17 -11.87 -10.80
CA ASP A 136 -11.43 -12.46 -11.27
C ASP A 136 -12.25 -11.41 -12.04
N ASN A 137 -13.06 -11.87 -13.01
CA ASN A 137 -13.99 -11.05 -13.80
C ASN A 137 -13.34 -9.92 -14.63
N MET A 138 -12.11 -10.13 -15.12
CA MET A 138 -11.32 -9.11 -15.84
C MET A 138 -12.06 -8.40 -16.98
N ILE A 139 -12.88 -9.10 -17.77
CA ILE A 139 -13.62 -8.45 -18.88
C ILE A 139 -14.55 -7.35 -18.34
N SER A 140 -15.26 -7.62 -17.25
CA SER A 140 -16.13 -6.61 -16.62
C SER A 140 -15.37 -5.48 -15.94
N ARG A 141 -14.15 -5.77 -15.44
CA ARG A 141 -13.36 -4.85 -14.61
C ARG A 141 -12.31 -4.03 -15.38
N ARG A 142 -11.90 -4.50 -16.56
CA ARG A 142 -10.82 -3.95 -17.41
C ARG A 142 -11.25 -3.72 -18.87
N GLY A 143 -12.44 -4.17 -19.27
CA GLY A 143 -12.95 -4.04 -20.65
C GLY A 143 -12.53 -5.19 -21.58
N PRO A 144 -12.64 -5.03 -22.91
CA PRO A 144 -12.30 -6.04 -23.90
C PRO A 144 -10.84 -6.50 -23.81
N LYS A 145 -10.58 -7.80 -23.98
CA LYS A 145 -9.27 -8.41 -23.73
C LYS A 145 -8.17 -7.89 -24.66
N GLU A 146 -8.52 -7.57 -25.90
CA GLU A 146 -7.66 -7.01 -26.94
C GLU A 146 -7.11 -5.62 -26.58
N GLU A 147 -7.80 -4.89 -25.70
CA GLU A 147 -7.39 -3.57 -25.23
C GLU A 147 -6.47 -3.62 -24.01
N TRP A 148 -6.37 -4.77 -23.34
CA TRP A 148 -5.55 -4.90 -22.14
C TRP A 148 -4.07 -4.69 -22.44
N GLY A 149 -3.36 -4.17 -21.44
CA GLY A 149 -1.92 -4.00 -21.47
C GLY A 149 -1.45 -3.10 -20.34
N VAL A 150 -0.15 -2.85 -20.32
CA VAL A 150 0.57 -2.22 -19.19
C VAL A 150 1.31 -0.93 -19.61
N VAL A 151 1.10 -0.50 -20.85
CA VAL A 151 1.75 0.64 -21.51
C VAL A 151 0.73 1.72 -21.90
N GLU A 152 1.22 2.85 -22.38
CA GLU A 152 0.38 3.94 -22.90
C GLU A 152 -0.58 3.45 -23.99
N GLY A 153 -1.82 3.97 -23.96
CA GLY A 153 -2.86 3.61 -24.93
C GLY A 153 -3.54 2.26 -24.69
N LYS A 154 -3.21 1.56 -23.59
CA LYS A 154 -3.87 0.30 -23.21
C LYS A 154 -4.79 0.47 -22.00
N ALA A 155 -5.76 -0.44 -21.87
CA ALA A 155 -6.60 -0.57 -20.70
C ALA A 155 -5.76 -1.12 -19.54
N ARG A 156 -5.18 -0.21 -18.74
CA ARG A 156 -4.30 -0.53 -17.60
C ARG A 156 -5.03 -0.64 -16.26
N ARG A 157 -6.19 0.00 -16.15
CA ARG A 157 -7.00 0.06 -14.92
C ARG A 157 -7.85 -1.20 -14.77
N ILE A 158 -7.82 -1.80 -13.59
CA ILE A 158 -8.72 -2.88 -13.17
C ILE A 158 -9.52 -2.35 -11.98
N LYS A 159 -10.82 -2.12 -12.21
CA LYS A 159 -11.74 -1.61 -11.18
C LYS A 159 -11.81 -2.54 -9.97
N ASN A 160 -11.94 -2.03 -8.76
CA ASN A 160 -12.11 -2.81 -7.54
C ASN A 160 -13.52 -3.49 -7.49
N LEU A 161 -13.82 -4.22 -6.41
CA LEU A 161 -15.02 -5.05 -6.26
C LEU A 161 -16.20 -4.34 -5.58
N THR A 162 -15.99 -3.12 -5.08
CA THR A 162 -16.90 -2.43 -4.15
C THR A 162 -17.20 -1.01 -4.63
N GLU A 163 -18.29 -0.45 -4.12
CA GLU A 163 -18.61 0.98 -4.24
C GLU A 163 -18.74 1.54 -2.82
N GLY A 164 -18.21 2.74 -2.57
CA GLY A 164 -18.43 3.46 -1.31
C GLY A 164 -17.69 2.90 -0.08
N SER A 165 -16.60 2.14 -0.25
CA SER A 165 -15.79 1.67 0.88
C SER A 165 -14.98 2.78 1.56
N GLU A 166 -14.90 3.98 0.97
CA GLU A 166 -14.22 5.13 1.54
C GLU A 166 -15.11 5.92 2.51
N HIS A 167 -14.49 6.49 3.53
CA HIS A 167 -15.09 7.53 4.35
C HIS A 167 -15.19 8.85 3.59
N ALA A 168 -15.98 9.80 4.12
CA ALA A 168 -16.22 11.08 3.47
C ALA A 168 -14.91 11.88 3.29
N LEU A 169 -14.90 12.81 2.33
CA LEU A 169 -13.77 13.71 2.09
C LEU A 169 -13.33 14.41 3.39
N GLY A 170 -12.03 14.35 3.70
CA GLY A 170 -11.45 14.93 4.92
C GLY A 170 -11.34 13.96 6.09
N GLU A 171 -12.03 12.82 6.05
CA GLU A 171 -11.96 11.76 7.05
C GLU A 171 -10.81 10.78 6.77
N TRP A 172 -10.32 10.13 7.82
CA TRP A 172 -9.24 9.15 7.72
C TRP A 172 -9.78 7.83 7.18
N ASN A 173 -9.14 7.34 6.12
CA ASN A 173 -9.34 6.02 5.56
C ASN A 173 -8.19 5.10 6.00
N THR A 174 -8.50 3.83 6.25
CA THR A 174 -7.51 2.77 6.46
C THR A 174 -7.47 1.86 5.25
N MET A 175 -6.34 1.81 4.56
CA MET A 175 -6.07 0.83 3.52
C MET A 175 -5.11 -0.24 4.03
N VAL A 176 -5.43 -1.51 3.77
CA VAL A 176 -4.53 -2.63 4.05
C VAL A 176 -4.19 -3.31 2.74
N ILE A 177 -2.89 -3.49 2.48
CA ILE A 177 -2.37 -4.16 1.28
C ILE A 177 -1.55 -5.36 1.74
N GLU A 178 -1.91 -6.56 1.34
CA GLU A 178 -1.10 -7.75 1.54
C GLU A 178 -0.46 -8.18 0.22
N CYS A 179 0.86 -8.12 0.15
CA CYS A 179 1.65 -8.66 -0.94
C CYS A 179 2.30 -9.97 -0.49
N PHE A 180 1.94 -11.10 -1.08
CA PHE A 180 2.52 -12.40 -0.75
C PHE A 180 2.76 -13.23 -2.02
N GLN A 181 4.03 -13.55 -2.29
CA GLN A 181 4.44 -14.13 -3.58
C GLN A 181 3.92 -13.27 -4.74
N ASP A 182 3.15 -13.87 -5.65
CA ASP A 182 2.56 -13.29 -6.85
C ASP A 182 1.14 -12.73 -6.63
N LYS A 183 0.73 -12.55 -5.37
CA LYS A 183 -0.63 -12.19 -4.98
C LYS A 183 -0.67 -10.87 -4.21
N ILE A 184 -1.72 -10.11 -4.48
CA ILE A 184 -2.00 -8.84 -3.83
C ILE A 184 -3.47 -8.83 -3.39
N LYS A 185 -3.73 -8.67 -2.08
CA LYS A 185 -5.06 -8.40 -1.53
C LYS A 185 -5.13 -6.98 -1.00
N VAL A 186 -6.28 -6.33 -1.17
CA VAL A 186 -6.51 -4.95 -0.75
C VAL A 186 -7.82 -4.86 0.04
N TRP A 187 -7.77 -4.13 1.15
CA TRP A 187 -8.94 -3.72 1.91
C TRP A 187 -8.95 -2.21 2.09
N VAL A 188 -10.14 -1.62 2.12
CA VAL A 188 -10.38 -0.21 2.47
C VAL A 188 -11.44 -0.18 3.56
N ASN A 189 -11.11 0.42 4.71
CA ASN A 189 -11.97 0.50 5.89
C ASN A 189 -12.59 -0.84 6.35
N GLY A 190 -11.88 -1.94 6.11
CA GLY A 190 -12.30 -3.30 6.45
C GLY A 190 -13.01 -4.06 5.33
N ASP A 191 -13.49 -3.36 4.29
CA ASP A 191 -14.08 -4.00 3.12
C ASP A 191 -13.00 -4.61 2.24
N PHE A 192 -13.23 -5.83 1.77
CA PHE A 192 -12.33 -6.50 0.82
C PHE A 192 -12.61 -5.99 -0.59
N VAL A 193 -11.75 -5.09 -1.07
CA VAL A 193 -12.01 -4.35 -2.31
C VAL A 193 -11.30 -4.96 -3.51
N ASN A 194 -10.17 -5.65 -3.33
CA ASN A 194 -9.46 -6.21 -4.49
C ASN A 194 -8.60 -7.43 -4.15
N TYR A 195 -8.48 -8.31 -5.13
CA TYR A 195 -7.54 -9.44 -5.12
C TYR A 195 -7.04 -9.73 -6.52
N GLY A 196 -5.72 -9.80 -6.62
CA GLY A 196 -5.02 -10.22 -7.81
C GLY A 196 -3.99 -11.30 -7.53
N TYR A 197 -3.68 -12.06 -8.57
CA TYR A 197 -2.75 -13.18 -8.59
C TYR A 197 -2.03 -13.24 -9.94
N ASN A 198 -0.97 -14.06 -10.05
CA ASN A 198 -0.08 -14.07 -11.21
C ASN A 198 0.50 -12.68 -11.51
N ALA A 199 0.86 -11.91 -10.48
CA ALA A 199 1.60 -10.67 -10.67
C ALA A 199 2.98 -10.98 -11.26
N ASP A 200 3.42 -10.18 -12.25
CA ASP A 200 4.74 -10.35 -12.88
C ASP A 200 5.88 -10.20 -11.86
N GLU A 201 5.70 -9.35 -10.84
CA GLU A 201 6.65 -9.09 -9.77
C GLU A 201 6.12 -9.55 -8.42
N THR A 202 7.04 -10.08 -7.61
CA THR A 202 6.76 -10.56 -6.24
C THR A 202 7.49 -9.75 -5.16
N SER A 203 8.27 -8.76 -5.57
CA SER A 203 9.07 -7.92 -4.68
C SER A 203 9.45 -6.60 -5.35
N GLY A 204 9.63 -5.55 -4.57
CA GLY A 204 10.14 -4.26 -5.06
C GLY A 204 10.05 -3.20 -3.98
N GLN A 205 10.32 -1.96 -4.34
CA GLN A 205 10.14 -0.82 -3.45
C GLN A 205 8.66 -0.52 -3.25
N ILE A 206 8.36 0.30 -2.26
CA ILE A 206 7.03 0.90 -2.06
C ILE A 206 7.18 2.38 -2.40
N ALA A 207 6.27 2.92 -3.20
CA ALA A 207 6.24 4.34 -3.50
C ALA A 207 4.87 4.97 -3.18
N ILE A 208 4.92 6.22 -2.75
CA ILE A 208 3.75 7.07 -2.49
C ILE A 208 3.70 8.12 -3.57
N GLN A 209 2.51 8.30 -4.14
CA GLN A 209 2.31 9.21 -5.26
C GLN A 209 2.05 10.67 -4.81
N ALA A 210 2.45 11.61 -5.66
CA ALA A 210 1.92 12.97 -5.68
C ALA A 210 1.23 13.19 -7.02
N GLU A 211 -0.11 13.26 -7.02
CA GLU A 211 -0.90 13.42 -8.25
C GLU A 211 -2.12 14.35 -8.08
N GLY A 212 -1.83 15.64 -7.88
CA GLY A 212 -2.80 16.73 -8.01
C GLY A 212 -3.52 17.16 -6.73
N ALA A 213 -3.69 16.30 -5.73
CA ALA A 213 -4.33 16.66 -4.47
C ALA A 213 -3.44 16.41 -3.24
N GLU A 214 -3.66 17.18 -2.17
CA GLU A 214 -2.90 17.06 -0.92
C GLU A 214 -3.45 15.93 -0.04
N VAL A 215 -2.61 14.92 0.22
CA VAL A 215 -2.93 13.73 1.02
C VAL A 215 -2.02 13.64 2.23
N ALA A 216 -2.61 13.49 3.41
CA ALA A 216 -1.89 13.24 4.66
C ALA A 216 -1.87 11.74 4.97
N PHE A 217 -0.74 11.26 5.49
CA PHE A 217 -0.48 9.88 5.87
C PHE A 217 -0.07 9.82 7.34
N LYS A 218 -0.93 9.22 8.16
CA LYS A 218 -0.71 9.08 9.61
C LYS A 218 0.05 7.80 9.95
N THR A 219 -0.23 6.72 9.22
CA THR A 219 0.34 5.40 9.45
C THR A 219 0.82 4.80 8.14
N LEU A 220 2.00 4.19 8.16
CA LEU A 220 2.64 3.46 7.05
C LEU A 220 3.40 2.28 7.65
N ASP A 221 2.66 1.26 8.07
CA ASP A 221 3.19 0.19 8.92
C ASP A 221 3.36 -1.11 8.12
N LEU A 222 4.57 -1.65 8.13
CA LEU A 222 4.91 -2.89 7.45
C LEU A 222 5.03 -4.05 8.44
N THR A 223 4.26 -5.09 8.21
CA THR A 223 4.30 -6.34 8.98
C THR A 223 4.68 -7.50 8.06
N PRO A 224 5.77 -8.24 8.31
CA PRO A 224 6.09 -9.44 7.55
C PRO A 224 4.96 -10.48 7.64
N ILE A 225 4.65 -11.16 6.54
CA ILE A 225 3.64 -12.23 6.52
C ILE A 225 4.20 -13.51 5.93
N SER A 226 3.72 -14.66 6.44
CA SER A 226 4.07 -15.99 5.93
C SER A 226 2.95 -16.64 5.11
N ARG A 227 1.79 -15.97 5.04
CA ARG A 227 0.61 -16.34 4.25
C ARG A 227 -0.31 -15.13 4.13
N LEU A 228 -1.18 -15.13 3.11
CA LEU A 228 -2.30 -14.19 3.04
C LEU A 228 -3.29 -14.44 4.19
N SER A 229 -3.98 -13.39 4.60
CA SER A 229 -5.14 -13.50 5.46
C SER A 229 -6.26 -14.25 4.75
N LYS A 230 -7.06 -14.97 5.55
CA LYS A 230 -8.23 -15.70 5.05
C LYS A 230 -9.23 -14.70 4.51
#